data_AF-A0A7W1PJK5-F1
#
_entry.id   AF-A0A7W1PJK5-F1
#
_cell.length_a   1.000
_cell.length_b   1.000
_cell.length_c   1.000
_cell.angle_alpha   90.00
_cell.angle_beta   90.00
_cell.angle_gamma   90.00
#
_symmetry.space_group_name_H-M   'P 1'
#
loop_
_entity.id
_entity.type
_entity.pdbx_description
1 polymer ?
#
loop_
_entity_poly.entity_id
_entity_poly.type
_entity_poly.pdbx_seq_one_letter_code
_entity_poly.pdbx_strand_id
1 'polypeptide(L)'
;AVKHVDSLLHILGYAGGYATGTFVGITIERFVAYGVAMVRIISAHGGVEIAHALRERGYGVTEVAGFGREGRVEVLFAAVNRSHLDDVLAIVAEWDDAAFVTIEEPKDMRGGQLRTREWPVMHNSLFSRLRPRV
;
A
#
# COMPACT_ATOMS: atom_id res chain seq x y z
N ALA A 1 18.63 -42.67 10.08
CA ALA A 1 18.70 -41.69 8.98
C ALA A 1 19.20 -40.30 9.39
N VAL A 2 19.65 -40.07 10.63
CA VAL A 2 20.43 -38.87 10.97
C VAL A 2 21.56 -39.30 11.90
N LYS A 3 22.81 -39.23 11.44
CA LYS A 3 24.01 -39.60 12.21
C LYS A 3 25.09 -38.49 12.24
N HIS A 4 24.79 -37.28 11.76
CA HIS A 4 25.78 -36.20 11.62
C HIS A 4 25.25 -34.83 12.06
N VAL A 5 24.61 -34.75 13.23
CA VAL A 5 24.14 -33.47 13.80
C VAL A 5 25.30 -32.66 14.41
N ASP A 6 26.42 -33.32 14.73
CA ASP A 6 27.61 -32.68 15.34
C ASP A 6 28.54 -32.02 14.30
N SER A 7 28.19 -32.10 13.01
CA SER A 7 28.98 -31.51 11.95
C SER A 7 28.57 -30.06 11.74
N LEU A 8 29.51 -29.15 12.01
CA LEU A 8 29.35 -27.70 11.79
C LEU A 8 28.84 -27.39 10.37
N LEU A 9 29.27 -28.16 9.36
CA LEU A 9 28.82 -28.01 7.97
C LEU A 9 27.33 -28.31 7.78
N HIS A 10 26.78 -29.30 8.49
CA HIS A 10 25.35 -29.63 8.39
C HIS A 10 24.48 -28.56 9.06
N ILE A 11 24.95 -28.02 10.20
CA ILE A 11 24.29 -26.90 10.89
C ILE A 11 24.30 -25.66 10.00
N LEU A 12 25.44 -25.32 9.40
CA LEU A 12 25.56 -24.18 8.48
C LEU A 12 24.72 -24.36 7.22
N GLY A 13 24.66 -25.56 6.65
CA GLY A 13 23.82 -25.86 5.49
C GLY A 13 22.32 -25.69 5.79
N TYR A 14 21.85 -26.19 6.93
CA TYR A 14 20.47 -26.04 7.35
C TYR A 14 20.12 -24.58 7.67
N ALA A 15 20.95 -23.91 8.48
CA ALA A 15 20.74 -22.51 8.85
C ALA A 15 20.79 -21.59 7.61
N GLY A 16 21.73 -21.82 6.70
CA GLY A 16 21.87 -21.08 5.46
C GLY A 16 20.69 -21.30 4.51
N GLY A 17 20.24 -22.54 4.34
CA GLY A 17 19.06 -22.87 3.53
C GLY A 17 17.78 -22.23 4.08
N TYR A 18 17.57 -22.30 5.40
CA TYR A 18 16.43 -21.67 6.05
C TYR A 18 16.48 -20.14 5.92
N ALA A 19 17.61 -19.52 6.28
CA ALA A 19 17.77 -18.07 6.20
C ALA A 19 17.58 -17.55 4.76
N THR A 20 18.14 -18.24 3.76
CA THR A 20 17.98 -17.88 2.35
C THR A 20 16.53 -18.04 1.89
N GLY A 21 15.89 -19.16 2.24
CA GLY A 21 14.48 -19.40 1.93
C GLY A 21 13.55 -18.35 2.53
N THR A 22 13.75 -18.01 3.81
CA THR A 22 13.02 -16.94 4.49
C THR A 22 13.28 -15.58 3.83
N PHE A 23 14.53 -15.24 3.53
CA PHE A 23 14.87 -13.97 2.89
C PHE A 23 14.21 -13.81 1.51
N VAL A 24 14.27 -14.86 0.68
CA VAL A 24 13.63 -14.87 -0.64
C VAL A 24 12.10 -14.81 -0.47
N GLY A 25 11.54 -15.58 0.46
CA GLY A 25 10.11 -15.58 0.76
C GLY A 25 9.60 -14.18 1.13
N ILE A 26 10.23 -13.51 2.10
CA ILE A 26 9.86 -12.15 2.52
C ILE A 26 10.04 -11.16 1.35
N THR A 27 11.05 -11.35 0.50
CA THR A 27 11.28 -10.48 -0.67
C THR A 27 10.16 -10.62 -1.71
N ILE A 28 9.73 -11.85 -1.99
CA ILE A 28 8.58 -12.11 -2.88
C ILE A 28 7.29 -11.59 -2.25
N GLU A 29 7.09 -11.83 -0.95
CA GLU A 29 5.92 -11.32 -0.22
C GLU A 29 5.85 -9.79 -0.30
N ARG A 30 6.96 -9.08 -0.10
CA ARG A 30 7.03 -7.63 -0.32
C ARG A 30 6.69 -7.22 -1.75
N PHE A 31 7.05 -8.04 -2.74
CA PHE A 31 6.71 -7.81 -4.13
C PHE A 31 5.21 -8.05 -4.44
N VAL A 32 4.54 -8.93 -3.69
CA VAL A 32 3.11 -9.23 -3.84
C VAL A 32 2.23 -8.32 -2.97
N ALA A 33 2.74 -7.88 -1.81
CA ALA A 33 2.12 -6.86 -0.95
C ALA A 33 2.02 -5.48 -1.63
N TYR A 34 2.49 -5.34 -2.87
CA TYR A 34 2.11 -4.29 -3.82
C TYR A 34 0.64 -4.42 -4.25
N GLY A 35 -0.27 -4.20 -3.31
CA GLY A 35 -1.72 -4.17 -3.52
C GLY A 35 -2.29 -2.76 -3.47
N VAL A 36 -3.60 -2.68 -3.66
CA VAL A 36 -4.39 -1.47 -3.38
C VAL A 36 -4.86 -1.53 -1.92
N ALA A 37 -5.03 -0.36 -1.32
CA ALA A 37 -5.68 -0.17 -0.04
C ALA A 37 -6.84 0.81 -0.22
N MET A 38 -7.92 0.58 0.53
CA MET A 38 -9.01 1.53 0.68
C MET A 38 -8.72 2.40 1.89
N VAL A 39 -8.46 3.68 1.66
CA VAL A 39 -8.31 4.68 2.71
C VAL A 39 -9.66 5.34 2.93
N ARG A 40 -10.14 5.27 4.17
CA ARG A 40 -11.33 6.00 4.61
C ARG A 40 -10.88 7.10 5.55
N ILE A 41 -11.23 8.33 5.22
CA ILE A 41 -10.85 9.55 5.95
C ILE A 41 -12.15 10.16 6.46
N ILE A 42 -12.21 10.52 7.74
CA ILE A 42 -13.34 11.21 8.35
C ILE A 42 -12.80 12.53 8.91
N SER A 43 -13.17 13.63 8.27
CA SER A 43 -12.77 14.99 8.67
C SER A 43 -13.97 15.76 9.21
N ALA A 44 -13.77 16.45 10.34
CA ALA A 44 -14.69 17.49 10.79
C ALA A 44 -14.41 18.83 10.11
N HIS A 45 -13.18 19.03 9.64
CA HIS A 45 -12.70 20.24 8.99
C HIS A 45 -11.86 19.84 7.78
N GLY A 46 -11.98 20.54 6.65
CA GLY A 46 -11.04 20.34 5.53
C GLY A 46 -11.33 19.14 4.60
N GLY A 47 -12.47 18.45 4.70
CA GLY A 47 -12.73 17.26 3.88
C GLY A 47 -12.76 17.55 2.37
N VAL A 48 -13.37 18.66 1.97
CA VAL A 48 -13.41 19.15 0.57
C VAL A 48 -11.99 19.44 0.07
N GLU A 49 -11.18 20.12 0.89
CA GLU A 49 -9.81 20.47 0.58
C GLU A 49 -8.92 19.22 0.44
N ILE A 50 -9.08 18.25 1.34
CA ILE A 50 -8.41 16.93 1.24
C ILE A 50 -8.83 16.23 -0.05
N ALA A 51 -10.13 16.18 -0.36
CA ALA A 51 -10.64 15.54 -1.57
C ALA A 51 -10.08 16.21 -2.83
N HIS A 52 -10.00 17.54 -2.84
CA HIS A 52 -9.42 18.30 -3.93
C HIS A 52 -7.93 18.02 -4.10
N ALA A 53 -7.14 18.11 -3.02
CA ALA A 53 -5.70 17.86 -3.03
C ALA A 53 -5.38 16.42 -3.49
N LEU A 54 -6.17 15.44 -3.06
CA LEU A 54 -6.03 14.06 -3.52
C LEU A 54 -6.33 13.91 -5.02
N ARG A 55 -7.36 14.58 -5.54
CA ARG A 55 -7.68 14.56 -6.98
C ARG A 55 -6.59 15.21 -7.82
N GLU A 56 -6.01 16.31 -7.35
CA GLU A 56 -4.90 16.98 -8.04
C GLU A 56 -3.66 16.08 -8.15
N ARG A 57 -3.42 15.22 -7.15
CA ARG A 57 -2.36 14.19 -7.23
C ARG A 57 -2.76 12.94 -8.03
N GLY A 58 -3.96 12.92 -8.62
CA GLY A 58 -4.44 11.86 -9.50
C GLY A 58 -5.09 10.68 -8.76
N TYR A 59 -5.46 10.82 -7.49
CA TYR A 59 -6.21 9.80 -6.75
C TYR A 59 -7.72 9.93 -7.01
N GLY A 60 -8.39 8.79 -7.20
CA GLY A 60 -9.84 8.73 -7.21
C GLY A 60 -10.40 8.84 -5.79
N VAL A 61 -11.26 9.83 -5.55
CA VAL A 61 -11.87 10.07 -4.24
C VAL A 61 -13.37 10.27 -4.37
N THR A 62 -14.12 9.52 -3.55
CA THR A 62 -15.56 9.68 -3.36
C THR A 62 -15.82 10.37 -2.02
N GLU A 63 -16.72 11.35 -2.01
CA GLU A 63 -17.08 12.15 -0.83
C GLU A 63 -18.50 11.83 -0.38
N VAL A 64 -18.70 11.72 0.93
CA VAL A 64 -20.00 11.50 1.56
C VAL A 64 -20.16 12.43 2.74
N ALA A 65 -21.19 13.27 2.73
CA ALA A 65 -21.55 14.09 3.90
C ALA A 65 -22.17 13.21 5.00
N GLY A 66 -21.76 13.44 6.25
CA GLY A 66 -22.21 12.68 7.40
C GLY A 66 -22.32 13.49 8.69
N PHE A 67 -22.70 12.81 9.77
CA PHE A 67 -22.72 13.36 11.12
C PHE A 67 -21.98 12.43 12.08
N GLY A 68 -20.97 12.97 12.75
CA GLY A 68 -20.27 12.34 13.87
C GLY A 68 -20.81 12.83 15.21
N ARG A 69 -20.12 12.44 16.29
CA ARG A 69 -20.48 12.84 17.67
C ARG A 69 -20.55 14.36 17.85
N GLU A 70 -19.65 15.08 17.19
CA GLU A 70 -19.45 16.53 17.38
C GLU A 70 -20.10 17.38 16.29
N GLY A 71 -20.82 16.77 15.35
CA GLY A 71 -21.56 17.49 14.31
C GLY A 71 -21.31 16.95 12.92
N ARG A 72 -21.34 17.82 11.92
CA ARG A 72 -21.15 17.47 10.52
C ARG A 72 -19.70 17.01 10.29
N VAL A 73 -19.55 16.00 9.45
CA VAL A 73 -18.26 15.49 8.99
C VAL A 73 -18.35 15.17 7.51
N GLU A 74 -17.21 15.11 6.85
CA GLU A 74 -17.06 14.57 5.51
C GLU A 74 -16.29 13.26 5.58
N VAL A 75 -16.85 12.25 4.93
CA VAL A 75 -16.26 10.91 4.82
C VAL A 75 -15.74 10.75 3.41
N LEU A 76 -14.43 10.54 3.28
CA LEU A 76 -13.76 10.36 2.00
C LEU A 76 -13.35 8.90 1.86
N PHE A 77 -13.55 8.35 0.66
CA PHE A 77 -13.08 7.03 0.28
C PHE A 77 -12.10 7.16 -0.88
N ALA A 78 -10.87 6.73 -0.67
CA ALA A 78 -9.83 6.74 -1.68
C ALA A 78 -9.26 5.32 -1.87
N ALA A 79 -9.33 4.82 -3.09
CA ALA A 79 -8.62 3.59 -3.47
C ALA A 79 -7.21 3.98 -3.92
N VAL A 80 -6.18 3.51 -3.21
CA VAL A 80 -4.79 3.95 -3.44
C VAL A 80 -3.84 2.75 -3.46
N ASN A 81 -2.80 2.81 -4.27
CA ASN A 81 -1.72 1.82 -4.19
C ASN A 81 -1.04 1.91 -2.82
N ARG A 82 -0.72 0.78 -2.18
CA ARG A 82 -0.05 0.76 -0.86
C ARG A 82 1.26 1.55 -0.86
N SER A 83 1.97 1.59 -1.98
CA SER A 83 3.19 2.41 -2.14
C SER A 83 2.96 3.91 -2.08
N HIS A 84 1.71 4.37 -2.13
CA HIS A 84 1.32 5.78 -2.07
C HIS A 84 0.60 6.14 -0.77
N LEU A 85 0.50 5.21 0.20
CA LEU A 85 -0.18 5.49 1.47
C LEU A 85 0.46 6.66 2.21
N ASP A 86 1.78 6.71 2.28
CA ASP A 86 2.49 7.80 2.96
C ASP A 86 2.20 9.18 2.34
N ASP A 87 2.09 9.25 1.00
CA ASP A 87 1.71 10.48 0.28
C ASP A 87 0.29 10.92 0.65
N VAL A 88 -0.65 9.96 0.67
CA VAL A 88 -2.06 10.21 1.03
C VAL A 88 -2.20 10.67 2.48
N LEU A 89 -1.52 10.01 3.41
CA LEU A 89 -1.54 10.37 4.82
C LEU A 89 -0.92 11.75 5.08
N ALA A 90 0.15 12.10 4.35
CA ALA A 90 0.74 13.42 4.41
C ALA A 90 -0.23 14.52 3.93
N ILE A 91 -0.99 14.27 2.85
CA ILE A 91 -2.02 15.21 2.37
C ILE A 91 -3.10 15.40 3.44
N VAL A 92 -3.59 14.31 4.02
CA VAL A 92 -4.63 14.39 5.05
C VAL A 92 -4.14 15.23 6.22
N ALA A 93 -2.94 14.96 6.73
CA ALA A 93 -2.37 15.70 7.86
C ALA A 93 -2.08 17.19 7.55
N GLU A 94 -1.83 17.54 6.28
CA GLU A 94 -1.64 18.94 5.86
C GLU A 94 -2.91 19.78 6.05
N TRP A 95 -4.08 19.19 5.83
CA TRP A 95 -5.37 19.88 5.88
C TRP A 95 -6.14 19.66 7.19
N ASP A 96 -6.07 18.46 7.76
CA ASP A 96 -6.71 18.10 9.02
C ASP A 96 -5.91 17.01 9.75
N ASP A 97 -4.99 17.44 10.63
CA ASP A 97 -4.19 16.55 11.48
C ASP A 97 -5.04 15.78 12.52
N ALA A 98 -6.27 16.22 12.78
CA ALA A 98 -7.21 15.54 13.66
C ALA A 98 -8.14 14.57 12.92
N ALA A 99 -8.02 14.45 11.58
CA ALA A 99 -8.85 13.57 10.77
C ALA A 99 -8.68 12.11 11.21
N PHE A 100 -9.79 11.39 11.29
CA PHE A 100 -9.77 9.97 11.61
C PHE A 100 -9.61 9.14 10.33
N VAL A 101 -8.49 8.43 10.21
CA VAL A 101 -8.13 7.66 9.02
C VAL A 101 -8.10 6.16 9.33
N THR A 102 -8.74 5.36 8.49
CA THR A 102 -8.65 3.89 8.51
C THR A 102 -8.22 3.34 7.16
N ILE A 103 -7.41 2.29 7.18
CA ILE A 103 -6.88 1.63 5.98
C ILE A 103 -7.43 0.20 5.95
N GLU A 104 -8.12 -0.14 4.87
CA GLU A 104 -8.78 -1.42 4.67
C GLU A 104 -8.22 -2.11 3.43
N GLU A 105 -8.13 -3.44 3.45
CA GLU A 105 -7.64 -4.23 2.31
C GLU A 105 -8.83 -4.75 1.48
N PRO A 106 -9.05 -4.24 0.25
CA PRO A 106 -10.13 -4.73 -0.61
C PRO A 106 -9.84 -6.16 -1.10
N LYS A 107 -10.85 -7.04 -1.05
CA LYS A 107 -10.75 -8.44 -1.48
C LYS A 107 -10.90 -8.63 -3.00
N ASP A 108 -11.76 -7.83 -3.64
CA ASP A 108 -11.97 -7.79 -5.08
C ASP A 108 -12.18 -6.33 -5.49
N MET A 109 -11.69 -5.95 -6.67
CA MET A 109 -11.85 -4.60 -7.22
C MET A 109 -12.17 -4.68 -8.70
N ARG A 110 -13.18 -3.92 -9.12
CA ARG A 110 -13.60 -3.82 -10.52
C ARG A 110 -13.85 -2.35 -10.86
N GLY A 111 -13.22 -1.88 -11.93
CA GLY A 111 -13.30 -0.47 -12.33
C GLY A 111 -12.61 0.47 -11.34
N GLY A 112 -12.99 1.75 -11.39
CA GLY A 112 -12.39 2.80 -10.58
C GLY A 112 -11.13 3.41 -11.20
N GLN A 113 -10.70 4.55 -10.65
CA GLN A 113 -9.51 5.27 -11.11
C GLN A 113 -8.42 5.17 -10.04
N LEU A 114 -7.36 4.45 -10.36
CA LEU A 114 -6.19 4.28 -9.51
C LEU A 114 -5.02 5.06 -10.10
N ARG A 115 -4.36 5.89 -9.28
CA ARG A 115 -3.07 6.48 -9.65
C ARG A 115 -2.08 5.34 -9.88
N THR A 116 -1.69 5.13 -11.14
CA THR A 116 -0.79 4.04 -11.51
C THR A 116 0.58 4.30 -10.89
N ARG A 117 1.21 3.25 -10.39
CA ARG A 117 2.57 3.30 -9.87
C ARG A 117 3.56 3.49 -11.01
N GLU A 118 4.41 4.51 -10.91
CA GLU A 118 5.61 4.60 -11.74
C GLU A 118 6.64 3.59 -11.20
N TRP A 119 7.03 2.63 -12.04
CA TRP A 119 8.05 1.66 -11.64
C TRP A 119 9.39 2.39 -11.51
N PRO A 120 10.08 2.33 -10.34
CA PRO A 120 11.48 2.69 -10.30
C PRO A 120 12.20 1.66 -11.17
N VAL A 121 12.53 2.07 -12.39
CA VAL A 121 13.10 1.19 -13.39
C VAL A 121 14.42 0.70 -12.83
N MET A 122 14.46 -0.57 -12.43
CA MET A 122 15.71 -1.29 -12.22
C MET A 122 16.42 -1.24 -13.57
N HIS A 123 17.44 -0.40 -13.69
CA HIS A 123 18.22 -0.18 -14.90
C HIS A 123 19.07 -1.42 -15.18
N ASN A 124 18.42 -2.53 -15.52
CA ASN A 124 19.07 -3.70 -16.09
C ASN A 124 18.26 -4.14 -17.31
N SER A 125 18.93 -4.17 -18.45
CA SER A 125 18.38 -4.19 -19.82
C SER A 125 17.64 -5.48 -20.22
N LEU A 126 17.34 -6.38 -19.29
CA LEU A 126 16.80 -7.71 -19.60
C LEU A 126 15.27 -7.84 -19.58
N PHE A 127 14.52 -6.95 -18.91
CA PHE A 127 13.09 -7.16 -18.64
C PHE A 127 12.12 -6.12 -19.21
N SER A 128 12.57 -5.23 -20.11
CA SER A 128 11.72 -4.21 -20.74
C SER A 128 10.59 -4.76 -21.63
N ARG A 129 10.55 -6.09 -21.87
CA ARG A 129 9.57 -6.75 -22.75
C ARG A 129 8.29 -7.23 -22.06
N LEU A 130 8.18 -7.13 -20.74
CA LEU A 130 6.99 -7.57 -19.99
C LEU A 130 6.28 -6.38 -19.35
N ARG A 131 5.84 -5.42 -20.17
CA ARG A 131 4.73 -4.53 -19.78
C ARG A 131 3.43 -5.22 -20.18
N PRO A 132 2.56 -5.63 -19.25
CA PRO A 132 1.20 -6.01 -19.62
C PRO A 132 0.51 -4.74 -20.11
N ARG A 133 0.11 -4.76 -21.39
CA ARG A 133 -0.83 -3.79 -21.95
C ARG A 133 -2.17 -4.05 -21.26
N VAL A 134 -2.57 -3.14 -20.39
CA VAL A 134 -3.98 -2.91 -20.05
C VAL A 134 -4.56 -2.02 -21.14
#